data_AF-L7KQZ8-F1
#
_entry.id   AF-L7KQZ8-F1
#
_cell.length_a   1.000
_cell.length_b   1.000
_cell.length_c   1.000
_cell.angle_alpha   90.00
_cell.angle_beta   90.00
_cell.angle_gamma   90.00
#
_symmetry.space_group_name_H-M   'P 1'
#
loop_
_entity.id
_entity.type
_entity.pdbx_description
1 polymer ?
#
loop_
_entity_poly.entity_id
_entity_poly.type
_entity_poly.pdbx_seq_one_letter_code
_entity_poly.pdbx_strand_id
1 'polypeptide(L)'
;MVVTVFFAVAIVLVAAASSGGLRTLLLILAPIVVLIAGLATAVRTYRVWRAGGRWQIWQGAMWFELAFFIIVLFSTAPLLMN
;
A
#
# COMPACT_ATOMS: atom_id res chain seq x y z
N MET A 1 5.05 -3.20 -6.20
CA MET A 1 6.07 -2.62 -5.30
C MET A 1 6.47 -1.20 -5.69
N VAL A 2 7.40 -0.95 -6.62
CA VAL A 2 7.90 0.41 -6.90
C VAL A 2 6.80 1.40 -7.28
N VAL A 3 5.94 1.01 -8.23
CA VAL A 3 4.80 1.82 -8.68
C VAL A 3 3.83 2.12 -7.52
N THR A 4 3.52 1.11 -6.69
CA THR A 4 2.67 1.27 -5.51
C THR A 4 3.25 2.27 -4.52
N VAL A 5 4.55 2.19 -4.23
CA VAL A 5 5.24 3.12 -3.32
C VAL A 5 5.14 4.55 -3.87
N PHE A 6 5.42 4.74 -5.16
CA PHE A 6 5.28 6.04 -5.80
C PHE A 6 3.86 6.60 -5.70
N PHE A 7 2.83 5.79 -5.98
CA PHE A 7 1.44 6.23 -5.87
C PHE A 7 1.05 6.56 -4.43
N ALA A 8 1.39 5.71 -3.47
CA ALA A 8 1.10 5.95 -2.06
C ALA A 8 1.75 7.25 -1.57
N VAL A 9 3.04 7.46 -1.89
CA VAL A 9 3.76 8.69 -1.56
C VAL A 9 3.11 9.90 -2.23
N ALA A 10 2.80 9.81 -3.52
CA ALA A 10 2.13 10.90 -4.24
C ALA A 10 0.77 11.25 -3.62
N ILE A 11 -0.06 10.27 -3.27
CA ILE A 11 -1.34 10.49 -2.61
C ILE A 11 -1.15 11.21 -1.27
N VAL A 12 -0.18 10.79 -0.46
CA VAL A 12 0.12 11.43 0.84
C VAL A 12 0.61 12.87 0.66
N LEU A 13 1.47 13.13 -0.32
CA LEU A 13 1.96 14.49 -0.62
C LEU A 13 0.82 15.39 -1.10
N VAL A 14 -0.07 14.90 -1.97
CA VAL A 14 -1.25 15.65 -2.42
C VAL A 14 -2.21 15.88 -1.24
N ALA A 15 -2.38 14.90 -0.34
CA ALA A 15 -3.18 15.07 0.86
C ALA A 15 -2.62 16.17 1.77
N ALA A 16 -1.30 16.24 1.93
CA ALA A 16 -0.63 17.28 2.71
C ALA A 16 -0.79 18.69 2.10
N ALA A 17 -0.93 18.78 0.77
CA ALA A 17 -1.20 20.02 0.04
C ALA A 17 -2.71 20.34 -0.11
N SER A 18 -3.59 19.49 0.42
CA SER A 18 -5.05 19.61 0.30
C SER A 18 -5.71 19.95 1.64
N SER A 19 -7.01 20.28 1.61
CA SER A 19 -7.80 20.59 2.81
C SER A 19 -9.21 19.98 2.76
N GLY A 20 -9.91 20.01 3.90
CA GLY A 20 -11.29 19.55 4.03
C GLY A 20 -11.51 18.10 3.61
N GLY A 21 -12.66 17.84 2.98
CA GLY A 21 -13.07 16.48 2.57
C GLY A 21 -12.10 15.80 1.59
N LEU A 22 -11.40 16.56 0.74
CA LEU A 22 -10.40 16.00 -0.18
C LEU A 22 -9.20 15.43 0.57
N ARG A 23 -8.69 16.16 1.58
CA ARG A 23 -7.60 15.67 2.44
C ARG A 23 -8.01 14.37 3.15
N THR A 24 -9.19 14.34 3.74
CA THR A 24 -9.74 13.15 4.42
C THR A 24 -9.82 11.96 3.45
N LEU A 25 -10.36 12.16 2.25
CA LEU A 25 -10.46 11.11 1.24
C LEU A 25 -9.08 10.55 0.86
N LEU A 26 -8.09 11.42 0.60
CA LEU A 26 -6.76 10.98 0.19
C LEU A 26 -6.02 10.22 1.31
N LEU A 27 -6.16 10.66 2.56
CA LEU A 27 -5.59 9.96 3.73
C LEU A 27 -6.18 8.55 3.93
N ILE A 28 -7.45 8.35 3.56
CA ILE A 28 -8.11 7.03 3.55
C ILE A 28 -7.65 6.19 2.35
N LEU A 29 -7.55 6.78 1.16
CA LEU A 29 -7.16 6.07 -0.06
C LEU A 29 -5.71 5.60 -0.04
N ALA A 30 -4.79 6.35 0.56
CA ALA A 30 -3.37 6.00 0.63
C ALA A 30 -3.12 4.56 1.17
N PRO A 31 -3.59 4.17 2.36
CA PRO A 31 -3.41 2.79 2.84
C PRO A 31 -4.20 1.76 2.02
N ILE A 32 -5.38 2.10 1.47
CA ILE A 32 -6.17 1.18 0.65
C ILE A 32 -5.42 0.77 -0.62
N VAL A 33 -4.79 1.73 -1.30
CA VAL A 33 -3.99 1.47 -2.52
C VAL A 33 -2.85 0.51 -2.22
N VAL A 34 -2.17 0.69 -1.08
CA VAL A 34 -1.08 -0.21 -0.67
C VAL A 34 -1.60 -1.59 -0.31
N LEU A 35 -2.76 -1.68 0.38
CA LEU A 35 -3.39 -2.97 0.72
C LEU A 35 -3.74 -3.77 -0.54
N ILE A 36 -4.35 -3.14 -1.54
CA ILE A 36 -4.71 -3.79 -2.80
C ILE A 36 -3.45 -4.34 -3.48
N ALA A 37 -2.35 -3.58 -3.49
CA ALA A 37 -1.09 -4.07 -4.03
C ALA A 37 -0.53 -5.27 -3.26
N GLY A 38 -0.52 -5.21 -1.92
CA GLY A 38 -0.07 -6.32 -1.08
C GLY A 38 -0.86 -7.60 -1.31
N LEU A 39 -2.19 -7.49 -1.45
CA LEU A 39 -3.06 -8.61 -1.81
C LEU A 39 -2.76 -9.14 -3.23
N ALA A 40 -2.57 -8.25 -4.21
CA ALA A 40 -2.22 -8.66 -5.57
C ALA A 40 -0.87 -9.41 -5.60
N THR A 41 0.11 -8.98 -4.81
CA THR A 41 1.42 -9.65 -4.70
C THR A 41 1.31 -10.97 -3.94
N ALA A 42 0.45 -11.07 -2.92
CA ALA A 42 0.15 -12.34 -2.25
C ALA A 42 -0.48 -13.35 -3.23
N VAL A 43 -1.49 -12.93 -4.01
CA VAL A 43 -2.11 -13.75 -5.05
C VAL A 43 -1.08 -14.17 -6.10
N ARG A 44 -0.20 -13.26 -6.53
CA ARG A 44 0.89 -13.59 -7.46
C ARG A 44 1.84 -14.63 -6.86
N THR A 45 2.24 -14.45 -5.61
CA THR A 45 3.12 -15.39 -4.88
C THR A 45 2.49 -16.78 -4.87
N TYR A 46 1.21 -16.87 -4.50
CA TYR A 46 0.46 -18.12 -4.48
C TYR A 46 0.39 -18.77 -5.87
N ARG A 47 0.06 -18.02 -6.92
CA ARG A 47 -0.02 -18.54 -8.29
C ARG A 47 1.31 -19.06 -8.80
N VAL A 48 2.41 -18.36 -8.52
CA VAL A 48 3.77 -18.79 -8.91
C VAL A 48 4.19 -20.04 -8.14
N TRP A 49 3.87 -20.11 -6.84
CA TRP A 49 4.12 -21.30 -6.03
C TRP A 49 3.35 -22.51 -6.56
N ARG A 50 2.06 -22.35 -6.84
CA ARG A 50 1.21 -23.42 -7.43
C ARG A 50 1.72 -23.91 -8.78
N ALA A 51 2.38 -23.05 -9.55
CA ALA A 51 2.97 -23.39 -10.84
C ALA A 51 4.40 -23.97 -10.74
N GLY A 52 4.92 -24.20 -9.52
CA GLY A 52 6.30 -24.68 -9.31
C GLY A 52 7.38 -23.66 -9.66
N GLY A 53 7.03 -22.39 -9.81
CA GLY A 53 7.94 -21.31 -10.16
C GLY A 53 8.71 -20.74 -8.95
N ARG A 54 9.54 -19.73 -9.22
CA ARG A 54 10.35 -19.02 -8.21
C ARG A 54 9.49 -18.05 -7.40
N TRP A 55 8.84 -18.55 -6.36
CA TRP A 55 7.88 -17.79 -5.53
C TRP A 55 8.53 -16.97 -4.41
N GLN A 56 9.75 -17.30 -4.00
CA GLN A 56 10.43 -16.69 -2.84
C GLN A 56 10.62 -15.17 -3.01
N ILE A 57 10.93 -14.72 -4.23
CA ILE A 57 11.06 -13.28 -4.52
C ILE A 57 9.73 -12.54 -4.38
N TRP A 58 8.64 -13.17 -4.79
CA TRP A 58 7.28 -12.61 -4.67
C TRP A 58 6.83 -12.59 -3.21
N GLN A 59 7.25 -13.59 -2.42
CA GLN A 59 6.98 -13.61 -0.99
C GLN A 59 7.69 -12.46 -0.26
N GLY A 60 8.95 -12.18 -0.59
CA GLY A 60 9.65 -10.99 -0.06
C GLY A 60 8.94 -9.69 -0.43
N ALA A 61 8.47 -9.56 -1.67
CA ALA A 61 7.69 -8.41 -2.12
C ALA A 61 6.33 -8.29 -1.39
N MET A 62 5.65 -9.41 -1.14
CA MET A 62 4.41 -9.47 -0.36
C MET A 62 4.65 -8.97 1.07
N TRP A 63 5.71 -9.46 1.73
CA TRP A 63 6.03 -9.01 3.09
C TRP A 63 6.39 -7.53 3.15
N PHE A 64 7.16 -7.05 2.17
CA PHE A 64 7.47 -5.63 2.04
C PHE A 64 6.19 -4.79 1.90
N GLU A 65 5.28 -5.19 1.01
CA GLU A 65 4.04 -4.44 0.77
C GLU A 65 3.10 -4.48 1.99
N LEU A 66 3.08 -5.58 2.75
CA LEU A 66 2.35 -5.65 4.01
C LEU A 66 2.94 -4.69 5.06
N ALA A 67 4.27 -4.69 5.24
CA ALA A 67 4.93 -3.78 6.16
C ALA A 67 4.71 -2.32 5.76
N PHE A 68 4.80 -2.03 4.46
CA PHE A 68 4.54 -0.69 3.92
C PHE A 68 3.07 -0.27 4.12
N PHE A 69 2.10 -1.17 3.96
CA PHE A 69 0.70 -0.91 4.29
C PHE A 69 0.53 -0.51 5.75
N ILE A 70 1.12 -1.27 6.68
CA ILE A 70 1.07 -0.99 8.11
C ILE A 70 1.64 0.40 8.40
N ILE A 71 2.81 0.72 7.84
CA ILE A 71 3.43 2.05 8.00
C ILE A 71 2.48 3.15 7.52
N VAL A 72 1.92 3.04 6.32
CA VAL A 72 1.02 4.06 5.76
C VAL A 72 -0.25 4.17 6.59
N LEU A 73 -0.87 3.05 6.98
CA LEU A 73 -2.09 3.03 7.79
C LEU A 73 -1.90 3.75 9.13
N PHE A 74 -0.85 3.42 9.87
CA PHE A 74 -0.57 4.03 11.16
C PHE A 74 -0.02 5.46 11.05
N SER A 75 0.51 5.85 9.89
CA SER A 75 0.91 7.24 9.63
C SER A 75 -0.29 8.14 9.29
N THR A 76 -1.28 7.63 8.56
CA THR A 76 -2.47 8.43 8.17
C THR A 76 -3.57 8.42 9.22
N ALA A 77 -3.71 7.36 10.03
CA ALA A 77 -4.78 7.26 11.03
C ALA A 77 -4.83 8.42 12.04
N PRO A 78 -3.71 8.87 12.65
CA PRO A 78 -3.75 10.01 13.58
C PRO A 78 -4.19 11.31 12.91
N LEU A 79 -3.91 11.49 11.62
CA LEU A 79 -4.27 12.68 10.86
C LEU A 79 -5.76 12.78 10.56
N LEU A 80 -6.51 11.69 10.73
CA LEU A 80 -7.96 11.63 10.58
C LEU A 80 -8.70 11.89 11.91
N MET A 81 -7.99 11.84 13.04
CA MET A 81 -8.54 11.95 14.38
C MET A 81 -8.35 13.33 15.02
N ASN A 82 -7.59 14.22 14.36
CA ASN A 82 -7.30 15.60 14.77
C ASN A 82 -8.09 16.60 13.93
#